data_AF-A0A1H6Q714-F1
#
_entry.id   AF-A0A1H6Q714-F1
#
_cell.length_a   1.000
_cell.length_b   1.000
_cell.length_c   1.000
_cell.angle_alpha   90.00
_cell.angle_beta   90.00
_cell.angle_gamma   90.00
#
_symmetry.space_group_name_H-M   'P 1'
#
loop_
_entity.id
_entity.type
_entity.pdbx_description
1 polymer ?
#
loop_
_entity_poly.entity_id
_entity_poly.type
_entity_poly.pdbx_seq_one_letter_code
_entity_poly.pdbx_strand_id
1 'polypeptide(L)'
;MAQDDIELGLIKDKPAQWAPETGSSEKHIHRPPWNLKLFVLVVLQLTTTAVVILHFSELETQSPLGLAALICVCLSGLSQGITQAFITRRPNYSQLFKFYVWGVINGVTTKMWTDMLIAKVPVTILRVVIDQLCGNPGFQLMFLSLSAYWDATSISATLHESFWKTLKSSWLIWPIFSMVAFFVLPQNLIVPCNCVVNLTWCVILGLITQ
;
A
#
# COMPACT_ATOMS: atom_id res chain seq x y z
N MET A 1 -4.23 31.94 -42.21
CA MET A 1 -3.06 32.84 -42.33
C MET A 1 -3.47 34.09 -41.57
N ALA A 2 -3.19 34.13 -40.26
CA ALA A 2 -2.07 34.90 -39.68
C ALA A 2 -2.31 36.43 -39.87
N GLN A 3 -2.21 37.33 -38.90
CA GLN A 3 -1.67 37.31 -37.55
C GLN A 3 -1.74 38.77 -37.02
N ASP A 4 -1.95 38.90 -35.71
CA ASP A 4 -1.53 39.96 -34.78
C ASP A 4 -1.92 41.46 -34.92
N ASP A 5 -2.25 41.96 -33.73
CA ASP A 5 -1.86 43.23 -33.11
C ASP A 5 -2.89 44.37 -32.94
N ILE A 6 -2.84 44.89 -31.71
CA ILE A 6 -3.37 46.16 -31.17
C ILE A 6 -4.73 46.04 -30.45
N GLU A 7 -4.66 45.81 -29.13
CA GLU A 7 -5.28 46.75 -28.19
C GLU A 7 -4.54 46.72 -26.83
N LEU A 8 -3.43 47.46 -26.83
CA LEU A 8 -2.65 47.85 -25.66
C LEU A 8 -3.24 49.16 -25.14
N GLY A 9 -3.97 49.09 -24.03
CA GLY A 9 -4.45 50.30 -23.36
C GLY A 9 -5.59 50.00 -22.41
N LEU A 10 -5.26 49.75 -21.14
CA LEU A 10 -5.98 50.19 -19.94
C LEU A 10 -5.36 49.52 -18.70
N ILE A 11 -4.10 49.88 -18.40
CA ILE A 11 -3.57 49.76 -17.04
C ILE A 11 -4.20 50.91 -16.26
N LYS A 12 -5.20 50.59 -15.43
CA LYS A 12 -5.71 51.51 -14.41
C LYS A 12 -5.23 51.02 -13.05
N ASP A 13 -4.17 51.67 -12.58
CA ASP A 13 -3.63 51.50 -11.23
C ASP A 13 -4.74 51.70 -10.19
N LYS A 14 -5.00 50.67 -9.38
CA LYS A 14 -5.64 50.82 -8.08
C LYS A 14 -4.55 50.79 -7.01
N PRO A 15 -4.49 51.78 -6.10
CA PRO A 15 -3.52 51.76 -5.02
C PRO A 15 -3.82 50.59 -4.07
N ALA A 16 -2.77 49.85 -3.73
CA ALA A 16 -2.82 48.74 -2.78
C ALA A 16 -3.24 49.24 -1.39
N GLN A 17 -4.47 48.90 -0.99
CA GLN A 17 -4.87 48.93 0.42
C GLN A 17 -4.28 47.71 1.11
N TRP A 18 -3.14 47.89 1.78
CA TRP A 18 -2.61 46.91 2.71
C TRP A 18 -3.42 46.97 4.01
N ALA A 19 -4.34 46.02 4.18
CA ALA A 19 -4.95 45.72 5.47
C ALA A 19 -4.25 44.47 6.04
N PRO A 20 -3.77 44.48 7.29
CA PRO A 20 -3.27 43.27 7.92
C PRO A 20 -4.47 42.36 8.24
N GLU A 21 -4.66 41.29 7.46
CA GLU A 21 -5.57 40.20 7.81
C GLU A 21 -5.07 39.48 9.06
N THR A 22 -5.42 40.02 10.22
CA THR A 22 -5.37 39.34 11.51
C THR A 22 -6.62 38.48 11.63
N GLY A 23 -6.57 37.30 11.02
CA GLY A 23 -7.64 36.33 11.07
C GLY A 23 -7.07 34.93 10.86
N SER A 24 -6.61 34.31 11.94
CA SER A 24 -6.35 32.87 11.98
C SER A 24 -7.67 32.14 11.75
N SER A 25 -8.06 31.98 10.49
CA SER A 25 -9.17 31.11 10.12
C SER A 25 -8.65 29.68 10.28
N GLU A 26 -8.78 29.14 11.50
CA GLU A 26 -8.73 27.70 11.73
C GLU A 26 -9.74 27.06 10.77
N LYS A 27 -9.24 26.49 9.67
CA LYS A 27 -10.05 25.65 8.80
C LYS A 27 -10.48 24.46 9.65
N HIS A 28 -11.68 24.54 10.23
CA HIS A 28 -12.32 23.40 10.87
C HIS A 28 -12.41 22.28 9.84
N ILE A 29 -11.53 21.29 9.96
CA ILE A 29 -11.52 20.09 9.12
C ILE A 29 -12.81 19.34 9.42
N HIS A 30 -13.85 19.59 8.62
CA HIS A 30 -15.13 18.94 8.76
C HIS A 30 -14.97 17.47 8.34
N ARG A 31 -14.70 16.60 9.33
CA ARG A 31 -14.62 15.16 9.06
C ARG A 31 -16.04 14.67 8.74
N PRO A 32 -16.24 13.92 7.64
CA PRO A 32 -17.57 13.39 7.34
C PRO A 32 -18.01 12.43 8.46
N PRO A 33 -19.32 12.28 8.66
CA PRO A 33 -19.87 11.36 9.64
C PRO A 33 -19.47 9.92 9.30
N TRP A 34 -19.50 9.06 10.32
CA TRP A 34 -19.18 7.65 10.16
C TRP A 34 -20.11 6.98 9.15
N ASN A 35 -19.52 6.25 8.20
CA ASN A 35 -20.27 5.54 7.17
C ASN A 35 -20.49 4.08 7.59
N LEU A 36 -21.73 3.75 7.96
CA LEU A 36 -22.12 2.39 8.37
C LEU A 36 -21.72 1.32 7.34
N LYS A 37 -21.76 1.64 6.04
CA LYS A 37 -21.36 0.69 4.97
C LYS A 37 -19.89 0.29 5.08
N LEU A 38 -19.01 1.22 5.45
CA LEU A 38 -17.59 0.94 5.64
C LEU A 38 -17.35 0.10 6.88
N PHE A 39 -18.11 0.34 7.95
CA PHE A 39 -18.02 -0.50 9.15
C PHE A 39 -18.45 -1.93 8.87
N VAL A 40 -19.59 -2.12 8.19
CA VAL A 40 -20.06 -3.45 7.75
C VAL A 40 -19.02 -4.13 6.87
N LEU A 41 -18.40 -3.40 5.94
CA LEU A 41 -17.34 -3.93 5.06
C LEU A 41 -16.13 -4.43 5.85
N VAL A 42 -15.67 -3.66 6.85
CA VAL A 42 -14.55 -4.09 7.71
C VAL A 42 -14.91 -5.33 8.52
N VAL A 43 -16.13 -5.40 9.07
CA VAL A 43 -16.59 -6.60 9.79
C VAL A 43 -16.60 -7.83 8.88
N LEU A 44 -17.12 -7.71 7.66
CA LEU A 44 -17.12 -8.81 6.69
C LEU A 44 -15.70 -9.25 6.30
N GLN A 45 -14.77 -8.32 6.17
CA GLN A 45 -13.36 -8.63 5.89
C GLN A 45 -12.68 -9.32 7.06
N LEU A 46 -12.97 -8.88 8.30
CA LEU A 46 -12.48 -9.53 9.51
C LEU A 46 -13.00 -10.96 9.63
N THR A 47 -14.30 -11.18 9.40
CA THR A 47 -14.89 -12.52 9.44
C THR A 47 -14.30 -13.42 8.36
N THR A 48 -14.12 -12.91 7.14
CA THR A 48 -13.52 -13.68 6.05
C THR A 48 -12.07 -14.05 6.37
N THR A 49 -11.29 -13.10 6.89
CA THR A 49 -9.90 -13.34 7.33
C THR A 49 -9.86 -14.39 8.44
N ALA A 50 -10.76 -14.30 9.43
CA ALA A 50 -10.85 -15.27 10.52
C ALA A 50 -11.16 -16.69 10.01
N VAL A 51 -12.10 -16.84 9.07
CA VAL A 51 -12.42 -18.14 8.46
C VAL A 51 -11.19 -18.74 7.77
N VAL A 52 -10.43 -17.95 7.00
CA VAL A 52 -9.20 -18.42 6.33
C VAL A 52 -8.15 -18.87 7.36
N ILE A 53 -8.01 -18.16 8.48
CA ILE A 53 -7.09 -18.53 9.56
C ILE A 53 -7.53 -19.82 10.26
N LEU A 54 -8.83 -19.99 10.52
CA LEU A 54 -9.35 -21.19 11.17
C LEU A 54 -9.15 -22.46 10.33
N HIS A 55 -9.26 -22.33 9.00
CA HIS A 55 -9.04 -23.42 8.04
C HIS A 55 -7.62 -23.42 7.46
N PHE A 56 -6.67 -22.74 8.10
CA PHE A 56 -5.32 -22.53 7.55
C PHE A 56 -4.61 -23.84 7.19
N SER A 57 -4.59 -24.81 8.11
CA SER A 57 -3.90 -26.09 7.91
C SER A 57 -4.52 -26.91 6.77
N GLU A 58 -5.84 -26.93 6.66
CA GLU A 58 -6.54 -27.65 5.59
C GLU A 58 -6.23 -27.04 4.21
N LEU A 59 -6.33 -25.71 4.11
CA LEU A 59 -6.04 -24.98 2.88
C LEU A 59 -4.56 -25.10 2.48
N GLU A 60 -3.66 -25.12 3.45
CA GLU A 60 -2.22 -25.28 3.20
C GLU A 60 -1.92 -26.62 2.52
N THR A 61 -2.54 -27.71 3.00
CA THR A 61 -2.32 -29.05 2.42
C THR A 61 -2.84 -29.18 0.99
N GLN A 62 -3.88 -28.42 0.63
CA GLN A 62 -4.47 -28.47 -0.71
C GLN A 62 -3.70 -27.61 -1.71
N SER A 63 -3.39 -26.36 -1.34
CA SER A 63 -2.67 -25.44 -2.23
C SER A 63 -1.95 -24.34 -1.43
N PRO A 64 -0.64 -24.49 -1.17
CA PRO A 64 0.15 -23.48 -0.48
C PRO A 64 0.16 -22.12 -1.18
N LEU A 65 0.18 -22.11 -2.53
CA LEU A 65 0.10 -20.88 -3.31
C LEU A 65 -1.29 -20.25 -3.29
N GLY A 66 -2.35 -21.07 -3.34
CA GLY A 66 -3.73 -20.62 -3.22
C GLY A 66 -3.99 -19.98 -1.86
N LEU A 67 -3.51 -20.60 -0.78
CA LEU A 67 -3.58 -20.06 0.58
C LEU A 67 -2.81 -18.73 0.69
N ALA A 68 -1.60 -18.66 0.15
CA ALA A 68 -0.79 -17.44 0.13
C ALA A 68 -1.51 -16.29 -0.56
N ALA A 69 -2.14 -16.54 -1.72
CA ALA A 69 -2.97 -15.55 -2.40
C ALA A 69 -4.18 -15.15 -1.54
N LEU A 70 -4.93 -16.12 -1.02
CA LEU A 70 -6.18 -15.89 -0.29
C LEU A 70 -5.97 -15.06 0.98
N ILE A 71 -4.96 -15.40 1.78
CA ILE A 71 -4.70 -14.68 3.03
C ILE A 71 -4.23 -13.24 2.78
N CYS A 72 -3.40 -13.03 1.75
CA CYS A 72 -2.94 -11.68 1.41
C CYS A 72 -4.05 -10.84 0.74
N VAL A 73 -4.97 -11.44 -0.02
CA VAL A 73 -6.21 -10.77 -0.49
C VAL A 73 -7.04 -10.30 0.71
N CYS A 74 -7.28 -11.17 1.67
CA CYS A 74 -8.08 -10.84 2.86
C CYS A 74 -7.44 -9.70 3.66
N LEU A 75 -6.14 -9.79 3.96
CA LEU A 75 -5.42 -8.78 4.75
C LEU A 75 -5.18 -7.46 4.00
N SER A 76 -4.95 -7.50 2.69
CA SER A 76 -4.83 -6.27 1.88
C SER A 76 -6.18 -5.55 1.75
N GLY A 77 -7.26 -6.32 1.57
CA GLY A 77 -8.62 -5.80 1.61
C GLY A 77 -8.96 -5.17 2.96
N LEU A 78 -8.65 -5.87 4.05
CA LEU A 78 -8.85 -5.38 5.41
C LEU A 78 -8.06 -4.09 5.68
N SER A 79 -6.81 -4.00 5.22
CA SER A 79 -5.99 -2.78 5.31
C SER A 79 -6.69 -1.59 4.66
N GLN A 80 -7.23 -1.77 3.44
CA GLN A 80 -7.99 -0.72 2.76
C GLN A 80 -9.34 -0.43 3.42
N GLY A 81 -10.03 -1.45 3.92
CA GLY A 81 -11.27 -1.29 4.67
C GLY A 81 -11.05 -0.41 5.91
N ILE A 82 -10.01 -0.69 6.71
CA ILE A 82 -9.63 0.10 7.88
C ILE A 82 -9.25 1.53 7.47
N THR A 83 -8.41 1.67 6.44
CA THR A 83 -8.00 2.99 5.93
C THR A 83 -9.22 3.81 5.51
N GLN A 84 -10.16 3.20 4.79
CA GLN A 84 -11.36 3.89 4.33
C GLN A 84 -12.34 4.19 5.46
N ALA A 85 -12.52 3.27 6.42
CA ALA A 85 -13.43 3.46 7.53
C ALA A 85 -12.95 4.51 8.54
N PHE A 86 -11.67 4.50 8.88
CA PHE A 86 -11.13 5.30 9.99
C PHE A 86 -10.38 6.56 9.54
N ILE A 87 -9.66 6.51 8.41
CA ILE A 87 -8.82 7.61 7.93
C ILE A 87 -9.59 8.48 6.94
N THR A 88 -9.90 7.97 5.75
CA THR A 88 -10.51 8.80 4.69
C THR A 88 -12.01 8.99 4.88
N ARG A 89 -12.68 8.07 5.59
CA ARG A 89 -14.13 8.05 5.83
C ARG A 89 -14.98 8.13 4.57
N ARG A 90 -14.43 7.72 3.42
CA ARG A 90 -15.09 7.72 2.12
C ARG A 90 -14.86 6.39 1.41
N PRO A 91 -15.92 5.77 0.85
CA PRO A 91 -15.76 4.54 0.09
C PRO A 91 -15.03 4.84 -1.21
N ASN A 92 -13.98 4.07 -1.48
CA ASN A 92 -13.29 4.02 -2.76
C ASN A 92 -13.16 2.55 -3.17
N TYR A 93 -14.15 2.07 -3.93
CA TYR A 93 -14.20 0.68 -4.38
C TYR A 93 -13.12 0.34 -5.39
N SER A 94 -12.69 1.32 -6.22
CA SER A 94 -11.57 1.11 -7.15
C SER A 94 -10.27 0.84 -6.40
N GLN A 95 -9.98 1.65 -5.38
CA GLN A 95 -8.82 1.44 -4.50
C GLN A 95 -8.91 0.12 -3.74
N LEU A 96 -10.11 -0.23 -3.25
CA LEU A 96 -10.31 -1.51 -2.57
C LEU A 96 -10.03 -2.69 -3.50
N PHE A 97 -10.54 -2.64 -4.73
CA PHE A 97 -10.31 -3.69 -5.73
C PHE A 97 -8.84 -3.77 -6.15
N LYS A 98 -8.15 -2.63 -6.31
CA LYS A 98 -6.70 -2.57 -6.52
C LYS A 98 -5.94 -3.36 -5.47
N PHE A 99 -6.31 -3.22 -4.19
CA PHE A 99 -5.64 -3.92 -3.10
C PHE A 99 -5.99 -5.40 -3.00
N TYR A 100 -7.17 -5.83 -3.44
CA TYR A 100 -7.44 -7.25 -3.63
C TYR A 100 -6.55 -7.85 -4.72
N VAL A 101 -6.43 -7.17 -5.88
CA VAL A 101 -5.52 -7.59 -6.96
C VAL A 101 -4.07 -7.63 -6.48
N TRP A 102 -3.63 -6.59 -5.76
CA TRP A 102 -2.31 -6.57 -5.13
C TRP A 102 -2.12 -7.72 -4.15
N GLY A 103 -3.14 -8.05 -3.35
CA GLY A 103 -3.09 -9.17 -2.41
C GLY A 103 -2.82 -10.50 -3.11
N VAL A 104 -3.43 -10.77 -4.27
CA VAL A 104 -3.14 -11.98 -5.05
C VAL A 104 -1.68 -11.99 -5.51
N ILE A 105 -1.25 -10.92 -6.18
CA ILE A 105 0.11 -10.80 -6.74
C ILE A 105 1.14 -10.94 -5.61
N ASN A 106 1.00 -10.14 -4.56
CA ASN A 106 1.92 -10.11 -3.45
C ASN A 106 1.98 -11.46 -2.71
N GLY A 107 0.83 -12.11 -2.48
CA GLY A 107 0.78 -13.40 -1.82
C GLY A 107 1.52 -14.50 -2.60
N VAL A 108 1.21 -14.63 -3.89
CA VAL A 108 1.86 -15.63 -4.77
C VAL A 108 3.36 -15.35 -4.90
N THR A 109 3.72 -14.11 -5.23
CA THR A 109 5.13 -13.75 -5.47
C THR A 109 5.94 -13.84 -4.17
N THR A 110 5.38 -13.46 -3.02
CA THR A 110 6.04 -13.68 -1.72
C THR A 110 6.31 -15.16 -1.49
N LYS A 111 5.30 -16.03 -1.63
CA LYS A 111 5.47 -17.46 -1.37
C LYS A 111 6.58 -18.04 -2.24
N MET A 112 6.54 -17.74 -3.55
CA MET A 112 7.56 -18.19 -4.50
C MET A 112 8.95 -17.66 -4.13
N TRP A 113 9.05 -16.38 -3.77
CA TRP A 113 10.31 -15.73 -3.39
C TRP A 113 10.92 -16.34 -2.13
N THR A 114 10.12 -16.51 -1.07
CA THR A 114 10.59 -17.05 0.21
C THR A 114 10.97 -18.52 0.08
N ASP A 115 10.18 -19.31 -0.66
CA ASP A 115 10.50 -20.72 -0.93
C ASP A 115 11.80 -20.86 -1.73
N MET A 116 11.98 -20.01 -2.75
CA MET A 116 13.21 -19.99 -3.54
C MET A 116 14.42 -19.65 -2.67
N LEU A 117 14.33 -18.62 -1.81
CA LEU A 117 15.43 -18.25 -0.92
C LEU A 117 15.76 -19.37 0.07
N ILE A 118 14.75 -20.02 0.66
CA ILE A 118 14.95 -21.13 1.58
C ILE A 118 15.61 -22.33 0.87
N ALA A 119 15.16 -22.66 -0.34
CA ALA A 119 15.64 -23.81 -1.10
C ALA A 119 17.03 -23.61 -1.72
N LYS A 120 17.39 -22.37 -2.13
CA LYS A 120 18.60 -22.09 -2.91
C LYS A 120 19.71 -21.39 -2.15
N VAL A 121 19.39 -20.70 -1.05
CA VAL A 121 20.37 -19.93 -0.27
C VAL A 121 20.59 -20.64 1.07
N PRO A 122 21.72 -21.32 1.28
CA PRO A 122 21.93 -22.11 2.50
C PRO A 122 22.18 -21.25 3.75
N VAL A 123 22.73 -20.05 3.57
CA VAL A 123 23.08 -19.15 4.69
C VAL A 123 21.92 -18.20 4.99
N THR A 124 21.36 -18.27 6.20
CA THR A 124 20.20 -17.48 6.63
C THR A 124 20.45 -15.97 6.54
N ILE A 125 21.62 -15.48 6.95
CA ILE A 125 21.98 -14.05 6.84
C ILE A 125 21.96 -13.62 5.36
N LEU A 126 22.44 -14.47 4.46
CA LEU A 126 22.45 -14.16 3.03
C LEU A 126 21.02 -14.09 2.46
N ARG A 127 20.07 -14.89 2.97
CA ARG A 127 18.64 -14.76 2.62
C ARG A 127 18.13 -13.36 2.94
N VAL A 128 18.44 -12.84 4.14
CA VAL A 128 18.04 -11.49 4.55
C VAL A 128 18.67 -10.42 3.66
N VAL A 129 19.98 -10.55 3.36
CA VAL A 129 20.67 -9.60 2.48
C VAL A 129 20.07 -9.60 1.07
N ILE A 130 19.83 -10.77 0.48
CA ILE A 130 19.21 -10.89 -0.84
C ILE A 130 17.77 -10.37 -0.82
N ASP A 131 17.02 -10.67 0.23
CA ASP A 131 15.65 -10.18 0.39
C ASP A 131 15.62 -8.64 0.44
N GLN A 132 16.56 -7.99 1.13
CA GLN A 132 16.60 -6.52 1.21
C GLN A 132 17.17 -5.82 -0.02
N LEU A 133 18.09 -6.46 -0.76
CA LEU A 133 18.72 -5.88 -1.95
C LEU A 133 17.95 -6.19 -3.25
N CYS A 134 17.22 -7.30 -3.30
CA CYS A 134 16.51 -7.74 -4.50
C CYS A 134 15.01 -7.85 -4.27
N GLY A 135 14.60 -8.54 -3.19
CA GLY A 135 13.19 -8.75 -2.87
C GLY A 135 12.46 -7.42 -2.67
N ASN A 136 12.85 -6.67 -1.65
CA ASN A 136 12.21 -5.43 -1.25
C ASN A 136 12.16 -4.38 -2.39
N PRO A 137 13.26 -4.06 -3.11
CA PRO A 137 13.18 -3.23 -4.32
C PRO A 137 12.26 -3.79 -5.41
N GLY A 138 12.26 -5.11 -5.63
CA GLY A 138 11.40 -5.78 -6.60
C GLY A 138 9.91 -5.67 -6.25
N PHE A 139 9.53 -5.98 -5.01
CA PHE A 139 8.16 -5.82 -4.52
C PHE A 139 7.70 -4.37 -4.57
N GLN A 140 8.57 -3.43 -4.21
CA GLN A 140 8.28 -2.01 -4.28
C GLN A 140 8.06 -1.53 -5.72
N LEU A 141 8.89 -1.99 -6.66
CA LEU A 141 8.74 -1.71 -8.09
C LEU A 141 7.41 -2.26 -8.63
N MET A 142 7.08 -3.52 -8.30
CA MET A 142 5.82 -4.15 -8.71
C MET A 142 4.60 -3.38 -8.18
N PHE A 143 4.60 -3.02 -6.89
CA PHE A 143 3.49 -2.29 -6.26
C PHE A 143 3.28 -0.91 -6.90
N LEU A 144 4.35 -0.14 -7.08
CA LEU A 144 4.26 1.20 -7.68
C LEU A 144 3.88 1.13 -9.15
N SER A 145 4.38 0.15 -9.90
CA SER A 145 3.99 -0.05 -11.30
C SER A 145 2.51 -0.42 -11.42
N LEU A 146 2.02 -1.34 -10.58
CA LEU A 146 0.59 -1.67 -10.51
C LEU A 146 -0.24 -0.44 -10.14
N SER A 147 0.21 0.33 -9.16
CA SER A 147 -0.51 1.53 -8.69
C SER A 147 -0.59 2.59 -9.78
N ALA A 148 0.52 2.90 -10.45
CA ALA A 148 0.54 3.87 -11.53
C ALA A 148 -0.32 3.43 -12.72
N TYR A 149 -0.24 2.15 -13.10
CA TYR A 149 -1.09 1.60 -14.15
C TYR A 149 -2.58 1.71 -13.79
N TRP A 150 -2.95 1.34 -12.56
CA TRP A 150 -4.33 1.37 -12.09
C TRP A 150 -4.90 2.78 -12.01
N ASP A 151 -4.09 3.73 -11.54
CA ASP A 151 -4.49 5.12 -11.36
C ASP A 151 -4.36 5.93 -12.67
N ALA A 152 -4.05 5.26 -13.78
CA ALA A 152 -3.84 5.83 -15.11
C ALA A 152 -2.81 6.97 -15.14
N THR A 153 -1.77 6.85 -14.31
CA THR A 153 -0.64 7.79 -14.26
C THR A 153 0.59 7.24 -14.99
N SER A 154 1.56 8.11 -15.25
CA SER A 154 2.83 7.66 -15.82
C SER A 154 3.58 6.79 -14.82
N ILE A 155 3.84 5.53 -15.20
CA ILE A 155 4.66 4.59 -14.42
C ILE A 155 6.05 5.20 -14.18
N SER A 156 6.66 5.77 -15.22
CA SER A 156 7.99 6.38 -15.13
C SER A 156 8.03 7.53 -14.11
N ALA A 157 7.06 8.44 -14.17
CA ALA A 157 6.97 9.56 -13.24
C ALA A 157 6.75 9.07 -11.79
N THR A 158 5.82 8.14 -11.60
CA THR A 158 5.51 7.57 -10.27
C THR A 158 6.73 6.89 -9.65
N LEU A 159 7.47 6.11 -10.44
CA LEU A 159 8.70 5.46 -9.98
C LEU A 159 9.78 6.49 -9.66
N HIS A 160 9.99 7.49 -10.51
CA HIS A 160 10.99 8.53 -10.27
C HIS A 160 10.72 9.31 -8.97
N GLU A 161 9.46 9.62 -8.69
CA GLU A 161 9.07 10.43 -7.54
C GLU A 161 8.99 9.64 -6.23
N SER A 162 8.46 8.42 -6.29
CA SER A 162 8.06 7.66 -5.10
C SER A 162 8.97 6.49 -4.76
N PHE A 163 9.64 5.88 -5.74
CA PHE A 163 10.38 4.63 -5.53
C PHE A 163 11.37 4.72 -4.38
N TRP A 164 12.27 5.70 -4.41
CA TRP A 164 13.30 5.85 -3.36
C TRP A 164 12.74 6.31 -2.02
N LYS A 165 11.71 7.16 -2.02
CA LYS A 165 11.06 7.62 -0.78
C LYS A 165 10.42 6.44 -0.06
N THR A 166 9.70 5.61 -0.81
CA THR A 166 9.01 4.45 -0.27
C THR A 166 9.97 3.32 0.09
N LEU A 167 11.02 3.08 -0.72
CA LEU A 167 12.02 2.06 -0.42
C LEU A 167 12.83 2.39 0.84
N LYS A 168 13.22 3.65 1.05
CA LYS A 168 13.90 4.06 2.29
C LYS A 168 13.02 3.84 3.53
N SER A 169 11.74 4.17 3.40
CA SER A 169 10.76 3.95 4.47
C SER A 169 10.54 2.45 4.72
N SER A 170 10.56 1.65 3.66
CA SER A 170 10.47 0.19 3.71
C SER A 170 11.64 -0.42 4.51
N TRP A 171 12.87 0.07 4.33
CA TRP A 171 14.02 -0.40 5.10
C TRP A 171 13.96 -0.16 6.62
N LEU A 172 12.97 0.59 7.13
CA LEU A 172 12.77 0.73 8.58
C LEU A 172 12.09 -0.49 9.19
N ILE A 173 11.26 -1.20 8.43
CA ILE A 173 10.38 -2.27 8.93
C ILE A 173 10.82 -3.61 8.38
N TRP A 174 11.09 -3.67 7.08
CA TRP A 174 11.29 -4.93 6.36
C TRP A 174 12.55 -5.69 6.78
N PRO A 175 13.72 -5.07 7.04
CA PRO A 175 14.89 -5.81 7.51
C PRO A 175 14.65 -6.55 8.82
N ILE A 176 13.91 -5.94 9.74
CA ILE A 176 13.52 -6.57 11.01
C ILE A 176 12.60 -7.76 10.73
N PHE A 177 11.61 -7.58 9.85
CA PHE A 177 10.72 -8.67 9.46
C PHE A 177 11.47 -9.82 8.77
N SER A 178 12.38 -9.55 7.83
CA SER A 178 13.15 -10.59 7.14
C SER A 178 14.01 -11.39 8.12
N MET A 179 14.57 -10.74 9.15
CA MET A 179 15.27 -11.46 10.23
C MET A 179 14.31 -12.41 10.95
N VAL A 180 13.13 -11.94 11.37
CA VAL A 180 12.12 -12.79 12.03
C VAL A 180 11.67 -13.93 11.10
N ALA A 181 11.41 -13.64 9.84
CA ALA A 181 10.95 -14.61 8.85
C ALA A 181 11.93 -15.76 8.62
N PHE A 182 13.22 -15.47 8.46
CA PHE A 182 14.20 -16.50 8.12
C PHE A 182 14.88 -17.16 9.33
N PHE A 183 14.89 -16.53 10.51
CA PHE A 183 15.48 -17.10 11.72
C PHE A 183 14.49 -17.75 12.68
N VAL A 184 13.25 -17.27 12.73
CA VAL A 184 12.29 -17.63 13.80
C VAL A 184 11.08 -18.35 13.25
N LEU A 185 10.50 -17.88 12.15
CA LEU A 185 9.24 -18.41 11.66
C LEU A 185 9.41 -19.77 10.96
N PRO A 186 8.48 -20.71 11.17
CA PRO A 186 8.36 -21.85 10.28
C PRO A 186 7.90 -21.38 8.89
N GLN A 187 8.33 -22.08 7.85
CA GLN A 187 8.16 -21.65 6.45
C GLN A 187 6.70 -21.36 6.08
N ASN A 188 5.75 -22.11 6.63
CA ASN A 188 4.33 -21.91 6.38
C ASN A 188 3.76 -20.61 6.95
N LEU A 189 4.33 -20.09 8.04
CA LEU A 189 3.88 -18.85 8.68
C LEU A 189 4.54 -17.59 8.11
N ILE A 190 5.58 -17.73 7.26
CA ILE A 190 6.26 -16.56 6.67
C ILE A 190 5.30 -15.68 5.88
N VAL A 191 4.48 -16.25 4.99
CA VAL A 191 3.54 -15.47 4.17
C VAL A 191 2.42 -14.84 5.01
N PRO A 192 1.72 -15.58 5.90
CA PRO A 192 0.73 -14.99 6.81
C PRO A 192 1.29 -13.82 7.61
N CYS A 193 2.47 -13.98 8.24
CA CYS A 193 3.09 -12.91 9.00
C CYS A 193 3.51 -11.75 8.10
N ASN A 194 3.99 -12.02 6.88
CA ASN A 194 4.27 -10.99 5.88
C ASN A 194 3.00 -10.16 5.58
N CYS A 195 1.87 -10.82 5.30
CA CYS A 195 0.63 -10.13 4.99
C CYS A 195 0.14 -9.24 6.18
N VAL A 196 0.41 -9.62 7.43
CA VAL A 196 0.11 -8.79 8.63
C VAL A 196 1.01 -7.55 8.71
N VAL A 197 2.31 -7.72 8.46
CA VAL A 197 3.24 -6.57 8.38
C VAL A 197 2.85 -5.66 7.22
N ASN A 198 2.48 -6.24 6.08
CA ASN A 198 2.03 -5.52 4.90
C ASN A 198 0.72 -4.75 5.15
N LEU A 199 -0.22 -5.28 5.94
CA LEU A 199 -1.40 -4.54 6.38
C LEU A 199 -1.00 -3.25 7.09
N THR A 200 -0.04 -3.33 8.00
CA THR A 200 0.49 -2.18 8.76
C THR A 200 1.20 -1.19 7.82
N TRP A 201 2.02 -1.72 6.92
CA TRP A 201 2.72 -0.95 5.90
C TRP A 201 1.78 -0.18 4.98
N CYS A 202 0.69 -0.81 4.53
CA CYS A 202 -0.30 -0.18 3.66
C CYS A 202 -1.05 0.96 4.36
N VAL A 203 -1.30 0.85 5.68
CA VAL A 203 -1.84 1.97 6.48
C VAL A 203 -0.83 3.12 6.56
N ILE A 204 0.46 2.82 6.80
CA ILE A 204 1.54 3.82 6.82
C ILE A 204 1.67 4.52 5.46
N LEU A 205 1.67 3.78 4.35
CA LEU A 205 1.68 4.34 3.00
C LEU A 205 0.49 5.26 2.73
N GLY A 206 -0.68 4.89 3.25
CA GLY A 206 -1.88 5.72 3.20
C GLY A 206 -1.70 7.06 3.92
N LEU A 207 -0.84 7.15 4.94
CA LEU A 207 -0.52 8.37 5.66
C LEU A 207 0.61 9.19 5.00
N ILE A 208 1.58 8.53 4.36
CA ILE A 208 2.73 9.20 3.73
C ILE A 208 2.40 9.77 2.34
N THR A 209 1.50 9.10 1.61
CA THR A 209 1.18 9.43 0.21
C THR A 209 -0.03 10.37 0.05
N GLN A 210 -0.75 10.65 1.14
CA GLN A 210 -1.82 11.67 1.17
C GLN A 210 -1.25 13.06 1.43
#